data_AF-A0A0D0DNB8-F1
#
_entry.id   AF-A0A0D0DNB8-F1
#
_cell.length_a   1.000
_cell.length_b   1.000
_cell.length_c   1.000
_cell.angle_alpha   90.00
_cell.angle_beta   90.00
_cell.angle_gamma   90.00
#
_symmetry.space_group_name_H-M   'P 1'
#
loop_
_entity.id
_entity.type
_entity.pdbx_description
1 polymer ?
#
loop_
_entity_poly.entity_id
_entity_poly.type
_entity_poly.pdbx_seq_one_letter_code
_entity_poly.pdbx_strand_id
1 'polypeptide(L)'
;MELAVKDLIDGTYKTINATAKAHEVARQTLGDRVHGIHRARCESYKDSRHLNETQENVINKWLVQNLSMATPLHPRDLCARAFKITGKLLGKNWHRKYLNRFP
;
A
#
# COMPACT_ATOMS: atom_id res chain seq x y z
N MET A 1 -12.13 10.50 4.52
CA MET A 1 -12.94 9.57 3.70
C MET A 1 -13.13 8.19 4.33
N GLU A 2 -12.09 7.52 4.84
CA GLU A 2 -12.28 6.24 5.57
C GLU A 2 -13.17 6.40 6.81
N LEU A 3 -12.98 7.50 7.55
CA LEU A 3 -13.82 7.87 8.70
C LEU A 3 -15.29 8.10 8.30
N ALA A 4 -15.55 8.71 7.13
CA ALA A 4 -16.91 8.90 6.61
C ALA A 4 -17.61 7.59 6.23
N VAL A 5 -16.85 6.61 5.70
CA VAL A 5 -17.39 5.26 5.43
C VAL A 5 -17.71 4.55 6.75
N LYS A 6 -16.82 4.69 7.74
CA LYS A 6 -17.01 4.10 9.07
C LYS A 6 -18.24 4.68 9.78
N ASP A 7 -18.38 6.00 9.83
CA ASP A 7 -19.53 6.67 10.47
C ASP A 7 -20.88 6.33 9.82
N LEU A 8 -20.88 6.05 8.51
CA LEU A 8 -22.07 5.58 7.81
C LEU A 8 -22.41 4.13 8.17
N ILE A 9 -21.40 3.26 8.28
CA ILE A 9 -21.57 1.86 8.68
C ILE A 9 -22.01 1.76 10.15
N ASP A 10 -21.40 2.56 11.02
CA ASP A 10 -21.70 2.63 12.45
C ASP A 10 -23.07 3.29 12.73
N GLY A 11 -23.71 3.86 11.69
CA GLY A 11 -25.04 4.46 11.79
C GLY A 11 -25.08 5.82 12.46
N THR A 12 -23.91 6.47 12.65
CA THR A 12 -23.76 7.82 13.24
C THR A 12 -24.63 8.85 12.53
N TYR A 13 -24.80 8.69 11.22
CA TYR A 13 -25.71 9.48 10.40
C TYR A 13 -26.71 8.57 9.68
N LYS A 14 -28.00 8.91 9.76
CA LYS A 14 -29.11 8.10 9.18
C LYS A 14 -29.03 7.88 7.67
N THR A 15 -28.32 8.73 6.93
CA THR A 15 -28.27 8.66 5.47
C THR A 15 -26.87 8.94 4.93
N ILE A 16 -26.59 8.38 3.74
CA ILE A 16 -25.39 8.68 2.95
C ILE A 16 -25.28 10.19 2.73
N ASN A 17 -26.40 10.89 2.51
CA ASN A 17 -26.41 12.32 2.23
C ASN A 17 -26.01 13.16 3.47
N ALA A 18 -26.51 12.78 4.65
CA ALA A 18 -26.12 13.43 5.90
C ALA A 18 -24.64 13.22 6.20
N THR A 19 -24.13 12.00 5.99
CA THR A 19 -22.72 11.67 6.18
C THR A 19 -21.82 12.41 5.19
N ALA A 20 -22.21 12.43 3.91
CA ALA A 20 -21.50 13.14 2.85
C ALA A 20 -21.38 14.64 3.14
N LYS A 21 -22.45 15.26 3.65
CA LYS A 21 -22.46 16.66 4.06
C LYS A 21 -21.59 16.91 5.30
N ALA A 22 -21.66 16.04 6.31
CA ALA A 22 -20.87 16.18 7.53
C ALA A 22 -19.35 16.04 7.30
N HIS A 23 -18.95 15.22 6.33
CA HIS A 23 -17.56 14.94 5.99
C HIS A 23 -17.05 15.67 4.74
N GLU A 24 -17.86 16.58 4.18
CA GLU A 24 -17.55 17.35 2.96
C GLU A 24 -17.09 16.48 1.77
N VAL A 25 -17.74 15.33 1.58
CA VAL A 25 -17.44 14.39 0.49
C VAL A 25 -18.61 14.36 -0.49
N ALA A 26 -18.32 14.17 -1.77
CA ALA A 26 -19.38 13.94 -2.76
C ALA A 26 -20.18 12.66 -2.40
N ARG A 27 -21.51 12.76 -2.40
CA ARG A 27 -22.43 11.64 -2.10
C ARG A 27 -22.10 10.40 -2.94
N GLN A 28 -21.87 10.60 -4.24
CA GLN A 28 -21.56 9.52 -5.17
C GLN A 28 -20.26 8.81 -4.79
N THR A 29 -19.20 9.56 -4.49
CA THR A 29 -17.92 9.00 -4.03
C THR A 29 -18.07 8.18 -2.75
N LEU A 30 -18.89 8.65 -1.79
CA LEU A 30 -19.17 7.90 -0.57
C LEU A 30 -19.96 6.61 -0.86
N GLY A 31 -20.99 6.70 -1.71
CA GLY A 31 -21.78 5.54 -2.15
C GLY A 31 -20.92 4.49 -2.86
N ASP A 32 -20.12 4.91 -3.83
CA ASP A 32 -19.24 4.01 -4.60
C ASP A 32 -18.23 3.29 -3.70
N ARG A 33 -17.76 3.95 -2.63
CA ARG A 33 -16.89 3.31 -1.63
C ARG A 33 -17.62 2.29 -0.78
N VAL A 34 -18.83 2.61 -0.31
CA VAL A 34 -19.64 1.72 0.54
C VAL A 34 -20.07 0.47 -0.24
N HIS A 35 -20.40 0.64 -1.52
CA HIS A 35 -20.73 -0.45 -2.42
C HIS A 35 -19.50 -1.21 -2.96
N GLY A 36 -18.28 -0.81 -2.56
CA GLY A 36 -17.04 -1.49 -2.95
C GLY A 36 -16.62 -1.30 -4.41
N ILE A 37 -17.27 -0.38 -5.15
CA ILE A 37 -16.90 0.00 -6.52
C ILE A 37 -15.50 0.62 -6.53
N HIS A 38 -15.21 1.44 -5.52
CA HIS A 38 -13.91 2.07 -5.33
C HIS A 38 -13.29 1.64 -4.01
N ARG A 39 -12.22 0.84 -4.08
CA ARG A 39 -11.42 0.47 -2.91
C ARG A 39 -10.55 1.63 -2.44
N ALA A 40 -10.16 1.61 -1.18
CA ALA A 40 -9.19 2.55 -0.68
C ALA A 40 -7.86 2.35 -1.44
N ARG A 41 -7.17 3.45 -1.74
CA ARG A 41 -5.93 3.38 -2.53
C ARG A 41 -4.90 2.46 -1.87
N CYS A 42 -4.83 2.52 -0.54
CA CYS A 42 -4.03 1.67 0.35
C CYS A 42 -4.30 0.17 0.14
N GLU A 43 -5.56 -0.22 -0.05
CA GLU A 43 -5.94 -1.61 -0.30
C GLU A 43 -5.54 -2.06 -1.71
N SER A 44 -5.84 -1.25 -2.73
CA SER A 44 -5.42 -1.52 -4.11
C SER A 44 -3.90 -1.62 -4.26
N TYR A 45 -3.14 -0.87 -3.43
CA TYR A 45 -1.69 -0.98 -3.39
C TYR A 45 -1.18 -2.32 -2.83
N LYS A 46 -1.94 -3.02 -1.98
CA LYS A 46 -1.56 -4.36 -1.51
C LYS A 46 -1.54 -5.35 -2.67
N ASP A 47 -2.57 -5.31 -3.51
CA ASP A 47 -2.71 -6.16 -4.69
C ASP A 47 -1.68 -5.81 -5.79
N SER A 48 -1.18 -4.56 -5.79
CA SER A 48 -0.17 -4.08 -6.75
C SER A 48 1.27 -4.40 -6.35
N ARG A 49 1.51 -5.11 -5.24
CA ARG A 49 2.88 -5.48 -4.81
C ARG A 49 3.44 -6.56 -5.73
N HIS A 50 4.71 -6.40 -6.09
CA HIS A 50 5.43 -7.38 -6.90
C HIS A 50 5.95 -8.55 -6.07
N LEU A 51 6.09 -8.34 -4.76
CA LEU A 51 6.52 -9.32 -3.77
C LEU A 51 5.35 -9.62 -2.84
N ASN A 52 5.20 -10.88 -2.48
CA ASN A 52 4.35 -11.24 -1.35
C ASN A 52 5.06 -10.91 -0.01
N GLU A 53 4.31 -10.94 1.08
CA GLU A 53 4.83 -10.58 2.41
C GLU A 53 6.04 -11.43 2.84
N THR A 54 6.00 -12.74 2.56
CA THR A 54 7.11 -13.66 2.84
C THR A 54 8.38 -13.28 2.09
N GLN A 55 8.25 -12.91 0.81
CA GLN A 55 9.36 -12.49 -0.04
C GLN A 55 9.91 -11.13 0.40
N GLU A 56 9.04 -10.17 0.75
CA GLU A 56 9.48 -8.89 1.32
C GLU A 56 10.25 -9.13 2.63
N ASN A 57 9.80 -10.04 3.49
CA ASN A 57 10.49 -10.36 4.75
C ASN A 57 11.90 -10.92 4.55
N VAL A 58 12.12 -11.73 3.50
CA VAL A 58 13.46 -12.23 3.17
C VAL A 58 14.39 -11.08 2.74
N ILE A 59 13.90 -10.15 1.92
CA ILE A 59 14.67 -8.97 1.51
C ILE A 59 14.91 -8.03 2.69
N ASN A 60 13.93 -7.84 3.56
CA ASN A 60 14.04 -7.02 4.76
C ASN A 60 15.14 -7.54 5.69
N LYS A 61 15.18 -8.86 5.96
CA LYS A 61 16.25 -9.48 6.76
C LYS A 61 17.63 -9.24 6.15
N TRP A 62 17.75 -9.38 4.83
CA TRP A 62 18.99 -9.10 4.12
C TRP A 62 19.38 -7.62 4.20
N LEU A 63 18.42 -6.68 4.09
CA LEU A 63 18.69 -5.25 4.24
C LEU A 63 19.20 -4.91 5.64
N VAL A 64 18.56 -5.42 6.69
CA VAL A 64 19.00 -5.21 8.09
C VAL A 64 20.43 -5.73 8.29
N GLN A 65 20.76 -6.89 7.72
CA GLN A 65 22.14 -7.42 7.76
C GLN A 65 23.12 -6.49 7.04
N ASN A 66 22.80 -5.98 5.85
CA ASN A 66 23.68 -5.04 5.14
C ASN A 66 23.89 -3.74 5.91
N LEU A 67 22.83 -3.20 6.51
CA LEU A 67 22.91 -2.00 7.34
C LEU A 67 23.82 -2.22 8.54
N SER A 68 23.76 -3.39 9.19
CA SER A 68 24.66 -3.73 10.30
C SER A 68 26.13 -3.83 9.90
N MET A 69 26.40 -4.16 8.63
CA MET A 69 27.77 -4.25 8.09
C MET A 69 28.29 -2.93 7.52
N ALA A 70 27.52 -1.84 7.62
CA ALA A 70 27.82 -0.54 7.01
C ALA A 70 28.11 -0.63 5.48
N THR A 71 27.58 -1.66 4.82
CA THR A 71 27.76 -1.84 3.38
C THR A 71 26.84 -0.88 2.63
N PRO A 72 27.35 -0.05 1.70
CA PRO A 72 26.52 0.82 0.89
C PRO A 72 25.49 0.02 0.09
N LEU A 73 24.20 0.34 0.27
CA LEU A 73 23.14 -0.32 -0.47
C LEU A 73 23.04 0.28 -1.88
N HIS A 74 23.45 -0.49 -2.90
CA HIS A 74 23.25 -0.08 -4.27
C HIS A 74 21.88 -0.55 -4.80
N PRO A 75 21.08 0.31 -5.49
CA PRO A 75 19.78 -0.07 -6.06
C PRO A 75 19.80 -1.30 -6.96
N ARG A 76 20.90 -1.50 -7.70
CA ARG A 76 21.12 -2.67 -8.56
C ARG A 76 21.08 -3.97 -7.76
N ASP A 77 21.72 -4.01 -6.60
CA ASP A 77 21.85 -5.23 -5.78
C ASP A 77 20.51 -5.60 -5.15
N LEU A 78 19.75 -4.59 -4.72
CA LEU A 78 18.38 -4.76 -4.24
C LEU A 78 17.47 -5.36 -5.34
N CYS A 79 17.52 -4.80 -6.55
CA CYS A 79 16.77 -5.33 -7.69
C CYS A 79 17.24 -6.75 -8.07
N ALA A 80 18.53 -7.03 -8.05
CA ALA A 80 19.08 -8.36 -8.35
C ALA A 80 18.62 -9.40 -7.31
N ARG A 81 18.58 -9.03 -6.03
CA ARG A 81 18.07 -9.89 -4.96
C ARG A 81 16.59 -10.17 -5.13
N ALA A 82 15.80 -9.14 -5.43
CA ALA A 82 14.37 -9.29 -5.67
C ALA A 82 14.08 -10.14 -6.93
N PHE A 83 14.90 -10.02 -7.98
CA PHE A 83 14.86 -10.90 -9.15
C PHE A 83 15.14 -12.36 -8.79
N LYS A 84 16.16 -12.65 -7.98
CA LYS A 84 16.46 -14.02 -7.52
C LYS A 84 15.30 -14.68 -6.77
N ILE A 85 14.48 -13.89 -6.08
CA ILE A 85 13.34 -14.39 -5.30
C ILE A 85 12.08 -14.55 -6.15
N THR A 86 11.83 -13.62 -7.06
CA THR A 86 10.57 -13.57 -7.85
C THR A 86 10.67 -14.20 -9.23
N GLY A 87 11.88 -14.29 -9.79
CA GLY A 87 12.12 -14.60 -11.20
C GLY A 87 11.66 -13.51 -12.17
N LYS A 88 11.20 -12.36 -11.69
CA LYS A 88 10.59 -11.29 -12.51
C LYS A 88 11.47 -10.05 -12.54
N LEU A 89 11.62 -9.45 -13.72
CA LEU A 89 12.26 -8.16 -13.86
C LEU A 89 11.36 -7.07 -13.28
N LEU A 90 11.88 -6.35 -12.30
CA LEU A 90 11.17 -5.27 -11.63
C LEU A 90 11.46 -3.95 -12.34
N GLY A 91 10.45 -3.08 -12.44
CA GLY A 91 10.58 -1.81 -13.14
C GLY A 91 11.64 -0.88 -12.51
N LYS A 92 12.20 0.03 -13.31
CA LYS A 92 13.31 0.92 -12.90
C LYS A 92 13.07 1.66 -11.58
N ASN A 93 11.84 2.07 -11.28
CA ASN A 93 11.49 2.85 -10.09
C ASN A 93 11.07 1.97 -8.89
N TRP A 94 11.12 0.65 -9.03
CA TRP A 94 10.64 -0.27 -8.01
C TRP A 94 11.46 -0.17 -6.72
N HIS A 95 12.79 -0.14 -6.81
CA HIS A 95 13.68 -0.03 -5.65
C HIS A 95 13.37 1.21 -4.81
N ARG A 96 13.15 2.38 -5.44
CA ARG A 96 12.79 3.61 -4.74
C ARG A 96 11.45 3.49 -4.03
N LYS A 97 10.44 2.94 -4.72
CA LYS A 97 9.12 2.70 -4.11
C LYS A 97 9.17 1.69 -2.98
N TYR A 98 10.05 0.70 -3.07
CA TYR A 98 10.24 -0.30 -2.04
C TYR A 98 10.91 0.29 -0.80
N LEU A 99 12.00 1.03 -0.97
CA LEU A 99 12.71 1.71 0.13
C LEU A 99 11.85 2.76 0.83
N ASN A 100 11.02 3.51 0.09
CA ASN A 100 10.07 4.46 0.71
C ASN A 100 9.00 3.78 1.60
N ARG A 101 8.79 2.47 1.44
CA ARG A 101 7.88 1.68 2.29
C ARG A 101 8.62 0.91 3.39
N PHE A 102 9.93 0.75 3.24
CA PHE A 102 10.74 0.07 4.22
C PHE A 102 10.85 0.98 5.46
N PRO A 103 10.47 0.49 6.65
CA PRO A 103 10.51 1.28 7.88
C PRO A 103 11.94 1.59 8.34
#